data_AF-A0A284RWB4-F1
#
_entry.id   AF-A0A284RWB4-F1
#
_cell.length_a   1.000
_cell.length_b   1.000
_cell.length_c   1.000
_cell.angle_alpha   90.00
_cell.angle_beta   90.00
_cell.angle_gamma   90.00
#
_symmetry.space_group_name_H-M   'P 1'
#
loop_
_entity.id
_entity.type
_entity.pdbx_description
1 polymer ?
#
loop_
_entity_poly.entity_id
_entity_poly.type
_entity_poly.pdbx_seq_one_letter_code
_entity_poly.pdbx_strand_id
1 'polypeptide(L)'
;MSQNYIYTAQSVQTRYWITSTEGDVAGQIVATANGTSGPNLISLTFNKVLDPSGITTDVTIKGASGLYIALPENATSGSKLVWSNDATNWQVDNTSGVYEIFPADGQDLYWMTDEATGPTVEVRKGSEVIEKENEWILTRASA
;
A
#
# COMPACT_ATOMS: atom_id res chain seq x y z
N MET A 1 -5.32 18.39 -16.13
CA MET A 1 -6.13 17.61 -15.19
C MET A 1 -5.30 16.40 -14.80
N SER A 2 -4.89 16.26 -13.54
CA SER A 2 -4.23 15.04 -13.07
C SER A 2 -5.26 13.92 -13.05
N GLN A 3 -5.04 12.87 -13.84
CA GLN A 3 -5.92 11.72 -13.85
C GLN A 3 -5.60 10.86 -12.61
N ASN A 4 -6.60 10.63 -11.78
CA ASN A 4 -6.50 9.79 -10.59
C ASN A 4 -6.99 8.38 -10.96
N TYR A 5 -6.32 7.35 -10.45
CA TYR A 5 -6.61 5.95 -10.76
C TYR A 5 -6.95 5.22 -9.46
N ILE A 6 -8.13 4.60 -9.40
CA ILE A 6 -8.61 3.92 -8.19
C ILE A 6 -8.20 2.46 -8.23
N TYR A 7 -7.59 1.99 -7.15
CA TYR A 7 -7.16 0.61 -6.95
C TYR A 7 -7.64 0.08 -5.60
N THR A 8 -7.89 -1.22 -5.54
CA THR A 8 -7.91 -1.96 -4.28
C THR A 8 -6.54 -2.63 -4.09
N ALA A 9 -6.12 -2.81 -2.83
CA ALA A 9 -4.87 -3.51 -2.51
C ALA A 9 -5.16 -4.65 -1.53
N GLN A 10 -4.84 -5.89 -1.95
CA GLN A 10 -4.97 -7.08 -1.12
C GLN A 10 -3.61 -7.74 -0.92
N SER A 11 -3.24 -8.08 0.31
CA SER A 11 -2.08 -8.92 0.58
C SER A 11 -2.28 -10.32 0.02
N VAL A 12 -1.27 -10.85 -0.68
CA VAL A 12 -1.29 -12.23 -1.19
C VAL A 12 -1.26 -13.23 -0.06
N GLN A 13 -0.45 -12.99 0.98
CA GLN A 13 -0.26 -13.89 2.11
C GLN A 13 -1.48 -13.89 3.04
N THR A 14 -1.82 -12.74 3.62
CA THR A 14 -2.83 -12.63 4.69
C THR A 14 -4.25 -12.43 4.18
N ARG A 15 -4.41 -12.13 2.88
CA ARG A 15 -5.68 -11.73 2.25
C ARG A 15 -6.28 -10.43 2.79
N TYR A 16 -5.53 -9.70 3.59
CA TYR A 16 -5.94 -8.42 4.15
C TYR A 16 -6.04 -7.35 3.08
N TRP A 17 -7.02 -6.46 3.24
CA TRP A 17 -7.25 -5.33 2.34
C TRP A 17 -6.89 -4.02 3.03
N ILE A 18 -6.29 -3.06 2.32
CA ILE A 18 -6.10 -1.71 2.88
C ILE A 18 -7.44 -1.00 2.95
N THR A 19 -7.89 -0.67 4.16
CA THR A 19 -9.11 0.13 4.36
C THR A 19 -8.78 1.60 4.39
N SER A 20 -9.59 2.41 3.71
CA SER A 20 -9.55 3.85 3.86
C SER A 20 -10.95 4.43 3.92
N THR A 21 -11.16 5.35 4.83
CA THR A 21 -12.44 5.99 5.09
C THR A 21 -12.32 7.51 4.99
N GLU A 22 -13.44 8.20 4.80
CA GLU A 22 -13.46 9.67 4.87
C GLU A 22 -13.09 10.20 6.27
N GLY A 23 -13.12 9.34 7.30
CA GLY A 23 -12.77 9.67 8.67
C GLY A 23 -11.29 9.45 9.04
N ASP A 24 -10.46 8.98 8.11
CA ASP A 24 -9.03 8.78 8.40
C ASP A 24 -8.35 10.11 8.74
N VAL A 25 -7.48 10.12 9.75
CA VAL A 25 -6.78 11.33 10.22
C VAL A 25 -5.25 11.18 10.13
N ALA A 26 -4.54 12.29 9.99
CA ALA A 26 -3.07 12.25 9.89
C ALA A 26 -2.43 11.67 11.17
N GLY A 27 -1.39 10.85 10.98
CA GLY A 27 -0.70 10.09 12.03
C GLY A 27 -1.41 8.79 12.43
N GLN A 28 -2.64 8.55 11.98
CA GLN A 28 -3.32 7.28 12.21
C GLN A 28 -2.62 6.16 11.44
N ILE A 29 -2.47 5.01 12.08
CA ILE A 29 -1.91 3.81 11.45
C ILE A 29 -2.80 3.37 10.29
N VAL A 30 -2.17 3.03 9.16
CA VAL A 30 -2.85 2.35 8.06
C VAL A 30 -3.18 0.94 8.50
N ALA A 31 -4.45 0.74 8.84
CA ALA A 31 -4.99 -0.55 9.21
C ALA A 31 -5.65 -1.22 8.01
N THR A 32 -5.73 -2.55 8.06
CA THR A 32 -6.37 -3.37 7.05
C THR A 32 -7.68 -3.96 7.55
N ALA A 33 -8.53 -4.45 6.65
CA ALA A 33 -9.62 -5.33 7.01
C ALA A 33 -9.24 -6.78 6.69
N ASN A 34 -9.60 -7.68 7.60
CA ASN A 34 -9.59 -9.11 7.31
C ASN A 34 -10.78 -9.43 6.40
N GLY A 35 -10.58 -10.12 5.28
CA GLY A 35 -11.71 -10.37 4.39
C GLY A 35 -11.45 -11.22 3.15
N THR A 36 -12.28 -12.24 3.02
CA THR A 36 -12.71 -12.88 1.76
C THR A 36 -13.86 -12.12 1.06
N SER A 37 -14.33 -10.99 1.59
CA SER A 37 -15.43 -10.17 1.04
C SER A 37 -15.04 -8.68 0.88
N GLY A 38 -15.45 -8.07 -0.24
CA GLY A 38 -14.72 -6.99 -0.93
C GLY A 38 -15.20 -5.52 -0.79
N PRO A 39 -15.10 -4.71 -1.86
CA PRO A 39 -14.32 -3.45 -1.94
C PRO A 39 -14.95 -2.13 -1.45
N ASN A 40 -16.12 -2.14 -0.81
CA ASN A 40 -16.90 -0.90 -0.62
C ASN A 40 -16.26 0.15 0.33
N LEU A 41 -15.18 -0.20 1.05
CA LEU A 41 -14.37 0.69 1.91
C LEU A 41 -12.86 0.59 1.62
N ILE A 42 -12.50 0.09 0.43
CA ILE A 42 -11.14 -0.37 0.08
C ILE A 42 -10.75 0.30 -1.24
N SER A 43 -10.58 1.61 -1.25
CA SER A 43 -10.19 2.35 -2.45
C SER A 43 -9.01 3.26 -2.17
N LEU A 44 -7.95 3.03 -2.93
CA LEU A 44 -6.73 3.81 -2.92
C LEU A 44 -6.60 4.54 -4.25
N THR A 45 -6.30 5.82 -4.19
CA THR A 45 -6.11 6.67 -5.37
C THR A 45 -4.63 6.81 -5.67
N PHE A 46 -4.23 6.30 -6.82
CA PHE A 46 -2.89 6.42 -7.37
C PHE A 46 -2.87 7.60 -8.34
N ASN A 47 -1.78 8.37 -8.33
CA ASN A 47 -1.60 9.51 -9.25
C ASN A 47 -1.18 9.11 -10.67
N LYS A 48 -0.84 7.83 -10.90
CA LYS A 48 -0.49 7.26 -12.21
C LYS A 48 -1.10 5.87 -12.33
N VAL A 49 -1.27 5.41 -13.57
CA VAL A 49 -1.62 4.02 -13.85
C VAL A 49 -0.40 3.14 -13.62
N LEU A 50 -0.60 1.99 -12.97
CA LEU A 50 0.46 0.99 -12.81
C LEU A 50 0.73 0.31 -14.14
N ASP A 51 2.01 0.11 -14.46
CA ASP A 51 2.43 -0.54 -15.69
C ASP A 51 2.16 -2.07 -15.62
N PRO A 52 1.29 -2.61 -16.49
CA PRO A 52 1.04 -4.05 -16.52
C PRO A 52 2.21 -4.85 -17.13
N SER A 53 3.15 -4.19 -17.80
CA SER A 53 4.27 -4.82 -18.52
C SER A 53 5.50 -5.12 -17.64
N GLY A 54 5.44 -4.80 -16.35
CA GLY A 54 6.48 -5.16 -15.37
C GLY A 54 7.59 -4.14 -15.20
N ILE A 55 7.29 -2.86 -15.41
CA ILE A 55 8.19 -1.74 -15.12
C ILE A 55 7.81 -1.11 -13.78
N THR A 56 8.80 -0.76 -12.98
CA THR A 56 8.66 0.05 -11.76
C THR A 56 7.92 1.35 -12.04
N THR A 57 6.84 1.61 -11.31
CA THR A 57 6.08 2.87 -11.43
C THR A 57 6.19 3.70 -10.16
N ASP A 58 6.72 4.92 -10.27
CA ASP A 58 6.70 5.89 -9.17
C ASP A 58 5.32 6.52 -9.01
N VAL A 59 4.70 6.34 -7.85
CA VAL A 59 3.34 6.81 -7.54
C VAL A 59 3.26 7.49 -6.17
N THR A 60 2.21 8.27 -5.98
CA THR A 60 1.71 8.64 -4.66
C THR A 60 0.36 7.97 -4.44
N ILE A 61 0.11 7.49 -3.23
CA ILE A 61 -1.09 6.70 -2.92
C ILE A 61 -1.91 7.45 -1.87
N LYS A 62 -3.17 7.73 -2.17
CA LYS A 62 -4.12 8.40 -1.27
C LYS A 62 -5.26 7.49 -0.83
N GLY A 63 -5.72 7.70 0.40
CA GLY A 63 -6.96 7.16 0.91
C GLY A 63 -8.19 7.99 0.51
N ALA A 64 -9.36 7.53 0.93
CA ALA A 64 -10.66 8.18 0.73
C ALA A 64 -10.76 9.56 1.42
N SER A 65 -10.08 9.76 2.56
CA SER A 65 -9.99 11.08 3.22
C SER A 65 -9.13 12.09 2.46
N GLY A 66 -8.40 11.67 1.43
CA GLY A 66 -7.44 12.48 0.70
C GLY A 66 -6.02 12.53 1.31
N LEU A 67 -5.81 11.88 2.46
CA LEU A 67 -4.50 11.67 3.07
C LEU A 67 -3.68 10.66 2.27
N TYR A 68 -2.36 10.80 2.32
CA TYR A 68 -1.41 9.91 1.70
C TYR A 68 -1.00 8.78 2.63
N ILE A 69 -0.70 7.61 2.07
CA ILE A 69 0.02 6.57 2.82
C ILE A 69 1.50 6.96 2.85
N ALA A 70 2.08 7.02 4.06
CA ALA A 70 3.43 7.48 4.30
C ALA A 70 4.17 6.60 5.30
N LEU A 71 5.50 6.69 5.26
CA LEU A 71 6.35 6.23 6.35
C LEU A 71 6.21 7.17 7.56
N PRO A 72 6.24 6.63 8.80
CA PRO A 72 6.47 7.48 9.96
C PRO A 72 7.89 8.07 9.92
N GLU A 73 8.12 9.13 10.69
CA GLU A 73 9.45 9.72 10.79
C GLU A 73 10.47 8.69 11.29
N ASN A 74 11.65 8.62 10.65
CA ASN A 74 12.70 7.66 10.97
C ASN A 74 12.27 6.19 10.87
N ALA A 75 11.44 5.84 9.87
CA ALA A 75 10.97 4.48 9.68
C ALA A 75 12.13 3.48 9.54
N THR A 76 12.01 2.38 10.27
CA THR A 76 12.87 1.20 10.20
C THR A 76 12.03 -0.06 9.95
N SER A 77 12.67 -1.22 9.77
CA SER A 77 11.95 -2.49 9.73
C SER A 77 11.02 -2.65 10.94
N GLY A 78 9.79 -3.09 10.69
CA GLY A 78 8.70 -3.18 11.67
C GLY A 78 7.92 -1.87 11.90
N SER A 79 8.26 -0.79 11.20
CA SER A 79 7.51 0.47 11.33
C SER A 79 6.15 0.37 10.65
N LYS A 80 5.11 0.84 11.33
CA LYS A 80 3.75 0.88 10.79
C LYS A 80 3.58 2.08 9.87
N LEU A 81 2.97 1.87 8.71
CA LEU A 81 2.59 2.96 7.83
C LEU A 81 1.52 3.84 8.47
N VAL A 82 1.51 5.11 8.10
CA VAL A 82 0.56 6.10 8.63
C VAL A 82 -0.12 6.88 7.51
N TRP A 83 -1.31 7.39 7.80
CA TRP A 83 -1.95 8.42 7.00
C TRP A 83 -1.25 9.76 7.21
N SER A 84 -0.96 10.50 6.15
CA SER A 84 -0.21 11.75 6.21
C SER A 84 -0.81 12.83 5.31
N ASN A 85 -0.61 14.09 5.67
CA ASN A 85 -0.90 15.21 4.77
C ASN A 85 0.16 15.34 3.67
N ASP A 86 1.35 14.81 3.91
CA ASP A 86 2.48 14.90 3.01
C ASP A 86 2.56 13.69 2.09
N ALA A 87 2.79 13.95 0.80
CA ALA A 87 2.94 12.91 -0.20
C ALA A 87 4.25 12.15 0.01
N THR A 88 4.15 10.82 0.10
CA THR A 88 5.30 9.93 -0.02
C THR A 88 5.31 9.32 -1.43
N ASN A 89 6.49 9.30 -2.05
CA ASN A 89 6.69 8.63 -3.33
C ASN A 89 6.99 7.16 -3.08
N TRP A 90 6.22 6.30 -3.72
CA TRP A 90 6.34 4.85 -3.68
C TRP A 90 6.72 4.33 -5.05
N GLN A 91 7.63 3.38 -5.09
CA GLN A 91 7.87 2.54 -6.24
C GLN A 91 6.99 1.31 -6.14
N VAL A 92 6.33 0.99 -7.26
CA VAL A 92 5.46 -0.17 -7.39
C VAL A 92 5.99 -1.02 -8.52
N ASP A 93 6.54 -2.17 -8.16
CA ASP A 93 6.98 -3.19 -9.11
C ASP A 93 5.85 -4.16 -9.37
N ASN A 94 5.81 -4.67 -10.60
CA ASN A 94 4.83 -5.66 -11.03
C ASN A 94 5.56 -6.87 -11.62
N THR A 95 5.46 -8.00 -10.95
CA THR A 95 6.00 -9.27 -11.41
C THR A 95 4.85 -10.21 -11.71
N SER A 96 4.47 -10.29 -12.99
CA SER A 96 3.41 -11.21 -13.48
C SER A 96 2.05 -11.04 -12.78
N GLY A 97 1.65 -9.80 -12.47
CA GLY A 97 0.38 -9.48 -11.83
C GLY A 97 0.40 -9.48 -10.30
N VAL A 98 1.58 -9.70 -9.71
CA VAL A 98 1.85 -9.54 -8.28
C VAL A 98 2.70 -8.29 -8.09
N TYR A 99 2.36 -7.49 -7.10
CA TYR A 99 2.97 -6.18 -6.89
C TYR A 99 3.77 -6.12 -5.59
N GLU A 100 4.89 -5.43 -5.63
CA GLU A 100 5.69 -5.07 -4.46
C GLU A 100 5.73 -3.55 -4.37
N ILE A 101 5.60 -3.01 -3.15
CA ILE A 101 5.53 -1.57 -2.92
C ILE A 101 6.63 -1.18 -1.93
N PHE A 102 7.50 -0.25 -2.31
CA PHE A 102 8.65 0.17 -1.53
C PHE A 102 8.95 1.66 -1.73
N PRO A 103 9.64 2.33 -0.80
CA PRO A 103 9.95 3.75 -0.91
C PRO A 103 10.76 4.08 -2.16
N ALA A 104 10.38 5.13 -2.88
CA ALA A 104 11.09 5.56 -4.09
C ALA A 104 12.47 6.20 -3.82
N ASP A 105 12.80 6.47 -2.55
CA ASP A 105 14.09 7.03 -2.14
C ASP A 105 15.20 5.98 -2.01
N GLY A 106 14.91 4.72 -2.35
CA GLY A 106 15.88 3.63 -2.39
C GLY A 106 16.10 2.94 -1.04
N GLN A 107 15.27 3.21 -0.02
CA GLN A 107 15.29 2.44 1.21
C GLN A 107 14.90 0.97 0.94
N ASP A 108 15.68 0.04 1.48
CA ASP A 108 15.36 -1.40 1.49
C ASP A 108 14.26 -1.68 2.51
N LEU A 109 13.03 -1.28 2.17
CA LEU A 109 11.83 -1.41 2.98
C LEU A 109 10.63 -1.73 2.06
N TYR A 110 9.85 -2.75 2.40
CA TYR A 110 8.72 -3.22 1.59
C TYR A 110 7.46 -3.22 2.41
N TRP A 111 6.34 -2.81 1.80
CA TRP A 111 5.02 -2.92 2.41
C TRP A 111 4.68 -4.36 2.70
N MET A 112 4.21 -4.61 3.91
CA MET A 112 4.01 -5.95 4.42
C MET A 112 2.79 -6.01 5.34
N THR A 113 2.21 -7.20 5.43
CA THR A 113 1.22 -7.55 6.46
C THR A 113 1.60 -8.88 7.07
N ASP A 114 1.40 -9.03 8.37
CA ASP A 114 1.67 -10.26 9.11
C ASP A 114 0.45 -10.55 10.00
N GLU A 115 -0.01 -11.80 10.04
CA GLU A 115 -1.11 -12.21 10.91
C GLU A 115 -0.75 -12.02 12.40
N ALA A 116 0.54 -12.08 12.74
CA ALA A 116 1.03 -11.91 14.11
C ALA A 116 0.97 -10.46 14.60
N THR A 117 1.13 -9.48 13.70
CA THR A 117 1.10 -8.05 14.07
C THR A 117 -0.31 -7.45 13.99
N GLY A 118 -1.26 -8.22 13.45
CA GLY A 118 -2.66 -7.86 13.32
C GLY A 118 -2.93 -7.10 12.02
N PRO A 119 -4.11 -6.47 11.90
CA PRO A 119 -4.55 -5.84 10.66
C PRO A 119 -3.90 -4.46 10.46
N THR A 120 -2.58 -4.43 10.32
CA THR A 120 -1.80 -3.22 10.04
C THR A 120 -0.87 -3.44 8.86
N VAL A 121 -0.60 -2.37 8.11
CA VAL A 121 0.46 -2.37 7.12
C VAL A 121 1.72 -1.82 7.77
N GLU A 122 2.79 -2.61 7.69
CA GLU A 122 4.12 -2.21 8.15
C GLU A 122 5.11 -2.28 7.00
N VAL A 123 6.32 -1.81 7.25
CA VAL A 123 7.44 -1.99 6.34
C VAL A 123 8.51 -2.88 6.94
N ARG A 124 9.07 -3.78 6.14
CA ARG A 124 10.23 -4.59 6.53
C ARG A 124 11.31 -4.61 5.48
N LYS A 125 12.55 -4.87 5.91
CA LYS A 125 13.68 -5.03 4.98
C LYS A 125 13.44 -6.18 4.02
N GLY A 126 13.92 -6.07 2.78
CA GLY A 126 13.82 -7.15 1.79
C GLY A 126 14.45 -8.46 2.29
N SER A 127 15.53 -8.37 3.06
CA SER A 127 16.17 -9.56 3.68
C SER A 127 15.32 -10.26 4.76
N GLU A 128 14.28 -9.60 5.26
CA GLU A 128 13.38 -10.11 6.31
C GLU A 128 12.04 -10.62 5.73
N VAL A 129 11.81 -10.42 4.43
CA VAL A 129 10.61 -10.92 3.75
C VAL A 129 10.70 -12.44 3.64
N ILE A 130 9.67 -13.12 4.12
CA ILE A 130 9.51 -14.56 3.99
C ILE A 130 8.34 -14.82 3.04
N GLU A 131 8.52 -15.75 2.11
CA GLU A 131 7.49 -16.16 1.14
C GLU A 131 6.89 -14.98 0.33
N LYS A 132 5.67 -14.54 0.69
CA LYS A 132 4.80 -13.65 -0.10
C LYS A 132 4.21 -12.51 0.74
N GLU A 133 4.82 -12.22 1.89
CA GLU A 133 4.29 -11.25 2.86
C GLU A 133 4.32 -9.81 2.36
N ASN A 134 5.21 -9.51 1.41
CA ASN A 134 5.34 -8.22 0.73
C ASN A 134 4.62 -8.16 -0.63
N GLU A 135 3.94 -9.24 -1.03
CA GLU A 135 3.25 -9.35 -2.30
C GLU A 135 1.81 -8.86 -2.19
N TRP A 136 1.39 -8.04 -3.16
CA TRP A 136 0.07 -7.43 -3.21
C TRP A 136 -0.62 -7.73 -4.54
N ILE A 137 -1.95 -7.92 -4.49
CA ILE A 137 -2.82 -7.87 -5.66
C ILE A 137 -3.43 -6.48 -5.72
N LEU A 138 -3.05 -5.72 -6.74
CA LEU A 138 -3.59 -4.39 -7.01
C LEU A 138 -4.61 -4.47 -8.14
N THR A 139 -5.89 -4.31 -7.81
CA THR A 139 -6.98 -4.37 -8.80
C THR A 139 -7.49 -2.98 -9.09
N ARG A 140 -7.40 -2.54 -10.35
CA ARG A 140 -7.95 -1.26 -10.77
C ARG A 140 -9.48 -1.33 -10.78
N ALA A 141 -10.14 -0.40 -10.10
CA ALA A 141 -11.57 -0.21 -10.26
C ALA A 141 -11.83 0.42 -11.64
N SER A 142 -12.68 -0.20 -12.45
CA SER A 142 -13.17 0.41 -13.68
C SER A 142 -14.05 1.60 -13.32
N ALA A 143 -13.78 2.76 -13.93
CA ALA A 143 -14.69 3.90 -13.92
C ALA A 143 -15.97 3.58 -14.70
#